data_AF-A0A0N4UME2-F1
#
_entry.id   AF-A0A0N4UME2-F1
#
_cell.length_a   1.000
_cell.length_b   1.000
_cell.length_c   1.000
_cell.angle_alpha   90.00
_cell.angle_beta   90.00
_cell.angle_gamma   90.00
#
_symmetry.space_group_name_H-M   'P 1'
#
loop_
_entity.id
_entity.type
_entity.pdbx_description
1 polymer ?
#
loop_
_entity_poly.entity_id
_entity_poly.type
_entity_poly.pdbx_seq_one_letter_code
_entity_poly.pdbx_strand_id
1 'polypeptide(L)'
;MCKGIIVALLTLLFPFFINAGYNEIVECVAMVGGQKKPSISPNACHDSNSAFCMAQFELNAATIGENLNPNMAYKVHENCMKAELKRLAISMCPSTCAMCCLTKQFNCSDASTTPSQRTCVDRPNCAQFTHLCNTPPYSTTLKQQCPIICRGTC
;
A
#
# COMPACT_ATOMS: atom_id res chain seq x y z
N MET A 1 -0.98 48.79 -38.30
CA MET A 1 -0.09 48.03 -37.40
C MET A 1 -0.89 46.86 -36.84
N CYS A 2 -0.65 45.65 -37.33
CA CYS A 2 -1.28 44.41 -36.85
C CYS A 2 -0.45 43.79 -35.73
N LYS A 3 -1.09 43.36 -34.63
CA LYS A 3 -0.63 42.38 -33.61
C LYS A 3 -1.69 42.39 -32.48
N GLY A 4 -2.20 41.30 -31.94
CA GLY A 4 -1.81 39.90 -32.06
C GLY A 4 -3.00 38.97 -31.82
N ILE A 5 -2.85 37.76 -32.36
CA ILE A 5 -3.77 36.64 -32.22
C ILE A 5 -3.49 35.98 -30.87
N ILE A 6 -4.45 36.04 -29.96
CA ILE A 6 -4.43 35.25 -28.72
C ILE A 6 -4.86 33.84 -29.09
N VAL A 7 -3.89 32.95 -29.25
CA VAL A 7 -4.11 31.50 -29.32
C VAL A 7 -4.38 31.02 -27.91
N ALA A 8 -5.65 30.98 -27.52
CA ALA A 8 -6.10 30.34 -26.30
C ALA A 8 -5.96 28.82 -26.46
N LEU A 9 -4.83 28.27 -26.01
CA LEU A 9 -4.65 26.85 -25.74
C LEU A 9 -5.55 26.46 -24.55
N LEU A 10 -6.83 26.23 -24.85
CA LEU A 10 -7.83 25.65 -23.96
C LEU A 10 -8.17 24.26 -24.48
N THR A 11 -7.19 23.37 -24.41
CA THR A 11 -7.36 21.95 -24.75
C THR A 11 -6.86 21.12 -23.57
N LEU A 12 -7.75 20.25 -23.09
CA LEU A 12 -7.48 19.07 -22.26
C LEU A 12 -7.58 19.21 -20.73
N LEU A 13 -8.71 19.75 -20.25
CA LEU A 13 -9.32 19.26 -19.00
C LEU A 13 -10.34 18.16 -19.37
N PHE A 14 -9.86 16.98 -19.79
CA PHE A 14 -10.68 15.77 -19.79
C PHE A 14 -10.35 15.00 -18.52
N PRO A 15 -11.24 14.92 -17.52
CA PRO A 15 -11.13 13.87 -16.54
C PRO A 15 -11.50 12.59 -17.28
N PHE A 16 -10.49 11.83 -17.71
CA PHE A 16 -10.72 10.42 -18.03
C PHE A 16 -11.14 9.75 -16.71
N PHE A 17 -12.44 9.75 -16.43
CA PHE A 17 -13.05 8.81 -15.50
C PHE A 17 -12.94 7.43 -16.15
N ILE A 18 -11.74 6.86 -16.10
CA ILE A 18 -11.54 5.44 -16.36
C ILE A 18 -12.29 4.76 -15.23
N ASN A 19 -13.33 3.99 -15.57
CA ASN A 19 -14.06 3.18 -14.61
C ASN A 19 -13.04 2.35 -13.83
N ALA A 20 -12.79 2.72 -12.58
CA ALA A 20 -11.78 2.10 -11.74
C ALA A 20 -12.19 0.65 -11.47
N GLY A 21 -11.66 -0.29 -12.26
CA GLY A 21 -11.80 -1.71 -11.99
C GLY A 21 -11.01 -2.10 -10.75
N TYR A 22 -11.55 -3.03 -9.95
CA TYR A 22 -10.84 -3.65 -8.84
C TYR A 22 -10.58 -5.11 -9.18
N ASN A 23 -9.31 -5.50 -9.21
CA ASN A 23 -8.88 -6.85 -9.57
C ASN A 23 -8.28 -7.55 -8.37
N GLU A 24 -8.45 -8.88 -8.29
CA GLU A 24 -7.71 -9.68 -7.32
C GLU A 24 -6.20 -9.49 -7.50
N ILE A 25 -5.45 -9.49 -6.40
CA ILE A 25 -3.99 -9.49 -6.46
C ILE A 25 -3.48 -10.74 -7.18
N VAL A 26 -2.49 -10.55 -8.04
CA VAL A 26 -1.80 -11.62 -8.77
C VAL A 26 -0.32 -11.73 -8.39
N GLU A 27 0.22 -10.70 -7.73
CA GLU A 27 1.57 -10.67 -7.19
C GLU A 27 1.54 -10.50 -5.67
N CYS A 28 2.66 -10.83 -5.02
CA CYS A 28 2.73 -10.89 -3.56
C CYS A 28 1.63 -11.76 -2.94
N VAL A 29 1.24 -12.88 -3.56
CA VAL A 29 0.09 -13.68 -3.11
C VAL A 29 0.51 -14.81 -2.17
N ALA A 30 -0.29 -15.05 -1.14
CA ALA A 30 -0.36 -16.28 -0.36
C ALA A 30 -1.81 -16.78 -0.33
N MET A 31 -2.00 -18.10 -0.29
CA MET A 31 -3.34 -18.70 -0.18
C MET A 31 -3.72 -18.85 1.29
N VAL A 32 -4.83 -18.23 1.69
CA VAL A 32 -5.38 -18.31 3.05
C VAL A 32 -6.85 -18.70 2.94
N GLY A 33 -7.22 -19.87 3.46
CA GLY A 33 -8.61 -20.36 3.38
C GLY A 33 -9.16 -20.48 1.94
N GLY A 34 -8.29 -20.76 0.96
CA GLY A 34 -8.65 -20.80 -0.46
C GLY A 34 -8.71 -19.44 -1.16
N GLN A 35 -8.48 -18.33 -0.45
CA GLN A 35 -8.52 -16.97 -0.98
C GLN A 35 -7.11 -16.43 -1.22
N LYS A 36 -6.94 -15.64 -2.29
CA LYS A 36 -5.69 -14.91 -2.55
C LYS A 36 -5.57 -13.74 -1.58
N LYS A 37 -4.55 -13.78 -0.72
CA LYS A 37 -4.22 -12.73 0.24
C LYS A 37 -2.80 -12.22 0.02
N PRO A 38 -2.47 -10.99 0.44
CA PRO A 38 -1.10 -10.52 0.42
C PRO A 38 -0.23 -11.43 1.31
N SER A 39 0.83 -11.98 0.73
CA SER A 39 1.89 -12.77 1.38
C SER A 39 2.54 -12.02 2.53
N ILE A 40 2.56 -10.69 2.43
CA ILE A 40 2.95 -9.77 3.49
C ILE A 40 1.82 -8.75 3.63
N SER A 41 1.47 -8.39 4.86
CA SER A 41 0.45 -7.37 5.11
C SER A 41 0.75 -6.10 4.29
N PRO A 42 -0.25 -5.49 3.61
CA PRO A 42 -0.07 -4.20 2.93
C PRO A 42 0.43 -3.10 3.87
N ASN A 43 0.17 -3.24 5.17
CA ASN A 43 0.65 -2.31 6.20
C ASN A 43 2.11 -2.53 6.62
N ALA A 44 2.80 -3.55 6.10
CA ALA A 44 4.20 -3.84 6.44
C ALA A 44 5.18 -2.88 5.77
N CYS A 45 4.72 -2.16 4.74
CA CYS A 45 5.45 -1.06 4.11
C CYS A 45 4.60 0.21 4.15
N HIS A 46 5.16 1.31 3.64
CA HIS A 46 4.46 2.59 3.57
C HIS A 46 4.54 3.16 2.16
N ASP A 47 3.49 3.87 1.79
CA ASP A 47 3.50 4.69 0.58
C ASP A 47 4.38 5.91 0.81
N SER A 48 5.23 6.25 -0.16
CA SER A 48 6.08 7.44 -0.07
C SER A 48 5.29 8.73 -0.30
N ASN A 49 4.13 8.64 -0.97
CA ASN A 49 3.23 9.77 -1.21
C ASN A 49 1.77 9.30 -1.16
N SER A 50 1.17 9.32 0.03
CA SER A 50 -0.20 8.86 0.24
C SER A 50 -1.23 9.62 -0.60
N ALA A 51 -1.08 10.93 -0.77
CA ALA A 51 -2.00 11.74 -1.58
C ALA A 51 -1.99 11.30 -3.06
N PHE A 52 -0.80 11.07 -3.61
CA PHE A 52 -0.66 10.52 -4.96
C PHE A 52 -1.26 9.13 -5.08
N CYS A 53 -0.98 8.25 -4.11
CA CYS A 53 -1.46 6.87 -4.14
C CYS A 53 -2.98 6.79 -4.06
N MET A 54 -3.59 7.60 -3.21
CA MET A 54 -5.05 7.70 -3.14
C MET A 54 -5.64 8.27 -4.42
N ALA A 55 -5.01 9.24 -5.07
CA ALA A 55 -5.53 9.78 -6.34
C ALA A 55 -5.42 8.78 -7.51
N GLN A 56 -4.37 7.96 -7.56
CA GLN A 56 -4.07 7.10 -8.71
C GLN A 56 -4.59 5.66 -8.57
N PHE A 57 -4.71 5.18 -7.33
CA PHE A 57 -4.97 3.79 -6.98
C PHE A 57 -6.04 3.68 -5.88
N GLU A 58 -7.02 4.60 -5.86
CA GLU A 58 -8.10 4.58 -4.87
C GLU A 58 -8.81 3.23 -4.78
N LEU A 59 -9.31 2.90 -3.58
CA LEU A 59 -10.24 1.81 -3.37
C LEU A 59 -11.53 2.37 -2.81
N ASN A 60 -12.67 1.98 -3.36
CA ASN A 60 -13.95 2.33 -2.77
C ASN A 60 -14.18 1.62 -1.42
N ALA A 61 -15.10 2.16 -0.63
CA ALA A 61 -15.38 1.65 0.72
C ALA A 61 -15.82 0.17 0.73
N ALA A 62 -16.54 -0.28 -0.30
CA ALA A 62 -16.97 -1.66 -0.43
C ALA A 62 -15.77 -2.61 -0.59
N THR A 63 -14.83 -2.28 -1.47
CA THR A 63 -13.62 -3.08 -1.73
C THR A 63 -12.70 -3.10 -0.51
N ILE A 64 -12.60 -1.98 0.22
CA ILE A 64 -11.88 -1.94 1.49
C ILE A 64 -12.53 -2.91 2.50
N GLY A 65 -13.86 -2.91 2.60
CA GLY A 65 -14.60 -3.85 3.45
C GLY A 65 -14.38 -5.32 3.06
N GLU A 66 -14.39 -5.63 1.76
CA GLU A 66 -14.09 -6.97 1.24
C GLU A 66 -12.65 -7.40 1.60
N ASN A 67 -11.67 -6.51 1.45
CA ASN A 67 -10.26 -6.80 1.75
C ASN A 67 -10.02 -7.16 3.23
N LEU A 68 -10.80 -6.58 4.13
CA LEU A 68 -10.76 -6.88 5.57
C LEU A 68 -11.40 -8.24 5.92
N ASN A 69 -12.24 -8.81 5.05
CA ASN A 69 -12.87 -10.09 5.28
C ASN A 69 -11.89 -11.24 4.92
N PRO A 70 -11.52 -12.13 5.87
CA PRO A 70 -10.59 -13.23 5.59
C PRO A 70 -11.11 -14.23 4.55
N ASN A 71 -12.43 -14.28 4.33
CA ASN A 71 -13.08 -15.21 3.40
C ASN A 71 -13.23 -14.67 1.96
N MET A 72 -12.75 -13.45 1.69
CA MET A 72 -12.76 -12.84 0.36
C MET A 72 -11.34 -12.73 -0.20
N ALA A 73 -11.16 -12.82 -1.51
CA ALA A 73 -9.88 -12.49 -2.14
C ALA A 73 -9.55 -11.00 -1.96
N TYR A 74 -8.26 -10.69 -1.81
CA TYR A 74 -7.80 -9.30 -1.71
C TYR A 74 -7.76 -8.65 -3.10
N LYS A 75 -8.36 -7.47 -3.22
CA LYS A 75 -8.42 -6.68 -4.45
C LYS A 75 -7.62 -5.39 -4.34
N VAL A 76 -7.07 -4.97 -5.47
CA VAL A 76 -6.38 -3.69 -5.66
C VAL A 76 -6.98 -2.96 -6.85
N HIS A 77 -6.73 -1.65 -6.94
CA HIS A 77 -7.10 -0.88 -8.12
C HIS A 77 -6.39 -1.46 -9.36
N GLU A 78 -7.07 -1.57 -10.51
CA GLU A 78 -6.53 -2.15 -11.74
C GLU A 78 -5.19 -1.54 -12.18
N ASN A 79 -5.04 -0.22 -12.01
CA ASN A 79 -3.83 0.55 -12.25
C ASN A 79 -2.60 0.00 -11.50
N CYS A 80 -2.77 -0.63 -10.33
CA CYS A 80 -1.64 -1.25 -9.61
C CYS A 80 -0.93 -2.32 -10.46
N MET A 81 -1.67 -2.98 -11.35
CA MET A 81 -1.19 -4.08 -12.18
C MET A 81 -0.92 -3.67 -13.64
N LYS A 82 -1.28 -2.44 -14.05
CA LYS A 82 -1.00 -1.93 -15.40
C LYS A 82 0.52 -1.77 -15.58
N ALA A 83 1.07 -2.32 -16.67
CA ALA A 83 2.51 -2.34 -16.92
C ALA A 83 3.17 -0.95 -16.84
N GLU A 84 2.48 0.08 -17.33
CA GLU A 84 2.94 1.48 -17.34
C GLU A 84 3.03 2.10 -15.94
N LEU A 85 2.17 1.65 -15.00
CA LEU A 85 2.08 2.20 -13.66
C LEU A 85 2.69 1.29 -12.60
N LYS A 86 2.99 0.03 -12.92
CA LYS A 86 3.45 -0.98 -11.97
C LYS A 86 4.74 -0.57 -11.26
N ARG A 87 5.72 0.00 -11.97
CA ARG A 87 6.96 0.50 -11.33
C ARG A 87 6.66 1.60 -10.32
N LEU A 88 5.70 2.47 -10.63
CA LEU A 88 5.27 3.55 -9.76
C LEU A 88 4.50 3.00 -8.54
N ALA A 89 3.62 2.02 -8.76
CA ALA A 89 2.93 1.30 -7.69
C ALA A 89 3.91 0.66 -6.69
N ILE A 90 4.97 0.00 -7.18
CA ILE A 90 5.98 -0.62 -6.29
C ILE A 90 6.83 0.43 -5.56
N SER A 91 7.27 1.48 -6.26
CA SER A 91 8.23 2.44 -5.71
C SER A 91 7.60 3.53 -4.83
N MET A 92 6.36 3.93 -5.12
CA MET A 92 5.68 5.01 -4.41
C MET A 92 4.47 4.55 -3.61
N CYS A 93 3.76 3.53 -4.08
CA CYS A 93 2.49 3.09 -3.49
C CYS A 93 2.46 1.61 -3.06
N PRO A 94 3.55 1.05 -2.49
CA PRO A 94 3.60 -0.39 -2.25
C PRO A 94 2.60 -0.87 -1.20
N SER A 95 2.16 0.01 -0.29
CA SER A 95 1.11 -0.31 0.68
C SER A 95 -0.25 -0.27 0.00
N THR A 96 -0.58 0.83 -0.69
CA THR A 96 -1.87 0.98 -1.40
C THR A 96 -2.10 -0.15 -2.42
N CYS A 97 -1.06 -0.56 -3.14
CA CYS A 97 -1.15 -1.63 -4.14
C CYS A 97 -0.84 -3.04 -3.60
N ALA A 98 -0.69 -3.21 -2.27
CA ALA A 98 -0.34 -4.49 -1.64
C ALA A 98 0.92 -5.16 -2.22
N MET A 99 1.89 -4.35 -2.65
CA MET A 99 3.15 -4.76 -3.25
C MET A 99 4.34 -4.65 -2.30
N CYS A 100 4.11 -4.62 -0.98
CA CYS A 100 5.19 -4.59 0.00
C CYS A 100 6.25 -5.66 -0.25
N CYS A 101 5.87 -6.88 -0.66
CA CYS A 101 6.81 -7.96 -0.92
C CYS A 101 7.84 -7.65 -2.04
N LEU A 102 7.55 -6.69 -2.91
CA LEU A 102 8.43 -6.27 -4.00
C LEU A 102 9.36 -5.12 -3.62
N THR A 103 9.12 -4.46 -2.48
CA THR A 103 10.02 -3.42 -1.98
C THR A 103 11.33 -4.05 -1.51
N LYS A 104 12.45 -3.32 -1.62
CA LYS A 104 13.79 -3.85 -1.30
C LYS A 104 13.91 -4.45 0.11
N GLN A 105 13.17 -3.92 1.07
CA GLN A 105 13.12 -4.41 2.44
C GLN A 105 12.51 -5.82 2.59
N PHE A 106 11.73 -6.29 1.61
CA PHE A 106 11.07 -7.61 1.63
C PHE A 106 11.42 -8.50 0.42
N ASN A 107 11.91 -7.91 -0.66
CA ASN A 107 12.40 -8.65 -1.82
C ASN A 107 13.83 -9.11 -1.55
N CYS A 108 13.98 -10.25 -0.88
CA CYS A 108 15.27 -10.87 -0.51
C CYS A 108 16.11 -11.37 -1.71
N SER A 109 15.93 -10.80 -2.91
CA SER A 109 16.74 -11.14 -4.09
C SER A 109 18.13 -10.51 -4.09
N ASP A 110 18.38 -9.53 -3.20
CA ASP A 110 19.71 -8.94 -2.98
C ASP A 110 20.24 -9.34 -1.59
N ALA A 111 20.47 -10.65 -1.37
CA ALA A 111 21.14 -11.18 -0.17
C ALA A 111 22.66 -10.90 -0.16
N SER A 112 23.07 -9.73 -0.64
CA SER A 112 24.47 -9.29 -0.66
C SER A 112 24.59 -7.89 -0.08
N THR A 113 25.21 -7.85 1.10
CA THR A 113 25.85 -6.70 1.76
C THR A 113 24.98 -5.83 2.65
N THR A 114 25.24 -6.00 3.96
CA THR A 114 24.80 -5.22 5.12
C THR A 114 23.46 -5.64 5.71
N PRO A 115 23.43 -6.29 6.90
CA PRO A 115 22.20 -6.37 7.65
C PRO A 115 21.84 -4.93 8.01
N SER A 116 20.78 -4.38 7.41
CA SER A 116 20.08 -3.27 8.05
C SER A 116 19.63 -3.81 9.39
N GLN A 117 20.38 -3.44 10.43
CA GLN A 117 19.95 -3.53 11.81
C GLN A 117 18.47 -3.17 11.83
N ARG A 118 17.60 -4.11 12.22
CA ARG A 118 16.21 -3.78 12.52
C ARG A 118 16.25 -2.80 13.68
N THR A 119 16.30 -1.51 13.37
CA THR A 119 16.08 -0.47 14.35
C THR A 119 14.61 -0.62 14.74
N CYS A 120 14.35 -1.19 15.92
CA CYS A 120 13.02 -1.12 16.54
C CYS A 120 12.59 0.35 16.48
N VAL A 121 11.59 0.66 15.66
CA VAL A 121 10.98 1.98 15.57
C VAL A 121 9.48 1.81 15.66
N ASP A 122 8.84 2.65 16.45
CA ASP A 122 7.39 2.70 16.53
C ASP A 122 6.81 3.42 15.31
N ARG A 123 5.70 2.91 14.79
CA ARG A 123 4.88 3.60 13.79
C ARG A 123 4.38 4.94 14.36
N PRO A 124 4.14 5.98 13.53
CA PRO A 124 3.52 7.20 14.00
C PRO A 124 2.21 6.94 14.77
N ASN A 125 1.99 7.72 15.83
CA ASN A 125 0.86 7.63 16.75
C ASN A 125 0.78 6.38 17.63
N CYS A 126 1.81 5.52 17.71
CA CYS A 126 1.81 4.38 18.64
C CYS A 126 1.48 4.75 20.10
N ALA A 127 1.83 5.98 20.54
CA ALA A 127 1.52 6.48 21.88
C ALA A 127 0.01 6.43 22.22
N GLN A 128 -0.87 6.59 21.23
CA GLN A 128 -2.33 6.57 21.45
C GLN A 128 -2.88 5.15 21.71
N PHE A 129 -2.16 4.12 21.27
CA PHE A 129 -2.60 2.71 21.35
C PHE A 129 -1.94 1.94 22.48
N THR A 130 -1.19 2.61 23.36
CA THR A 130 -0.48 1.97 24.49
C THR A 130 -1.40 1.07 25.33
N HIS A 131 -2.66 1.46 25.52
CA HIS A 131 -3.66 0.71 26.26
C HIS A 131 -4.11 -0.61 25.59
N LEU A 132 -3.82 -0.79 24.30
CA LEU A 132 -4.18 -1.98 23.51
C LEU A 132 -3.00 -2.95 23.33
N CYS A 133 -1.79 -2.61 23.77
CA CYS A 133 -0.59 -3.45 23.62
C CYS A 133 -0.73 -4.86 24.22
N ASN A 134 -1.60 -5.02 25.22
CA ASN A 134 -1.88 -6.29 25.89
C ASN A 134 -3.32 -6.78 25.69
N THR A 135 -4.08 -6.16 24.77
CA THR A 135 -5.49 -6.49 24.52
C THR A 135 -5.58 -7.29 23.22
N PRO A 136 -5.89 -8.60 23.26
CA PRO A 136 -6.27 -9.34 22.07
C PRO A 136 -7.52 -8.73 21.42
N PRO A 137 -7.64 -8.74 20.09
CA PRO A 137 -6.71 -9.29 19.11
C PRO A 137 -5.56 -8.33 18.73
N TYR A 138 -5.59 -7.09 19.19
CA TYR A 138 -4.69 -6.01 18.76
C TYR A 138 -3.24 -6.18 19.21
N SER A 139 -3.03 -6.82 20.37
CA SER A 139 -1.70 -6.97 20.99
C SER A 139 -0.62 -7.50 20.05
N THR A 140 -0.91 -8.50 19.21
CA THR A 140 0.04 -9.05 18.25
C THR A 140 0.44 -8.01 17.20
N THR A 141 -0.55 -7.31 16.63
CA THR A 141 -0.33 -6.27 15.62
C THR A 141 0.42 -5.08 16.21
N LEU A 142 0.04 -4.62 17.40
CA LEU A 142 0.67 -3.48 18.05
C LEU A 142 2.09 -3.80 18.54
N LYS A 143 2.39 -5.04 18.97
CA LYS A 143 3.77 -5.45 19.25
C LYS A 143 4.66 -5.45 18.00
N GLN A 144 4.09 -5.74 16.84
CA GLN A 144 4.83 -5.66 15.57
C GLN A 144 4.96 -4.21 15.06
N GLN A 145 3.93 -3.39 15.19
CA GLN A 145 3.90 -2.00 14.67
C GLN A 145 4.50 -0.96 15.62
N CYS A 146 4.44 -1.24 16.92
CA CYS A 146 4.89 -0.38 18.01
C CYS A 146 5.83 -1.18 18.94
N PRO A 147 6.94 -1.74 18.43
CA PRO A 147 7.79 -2.63 19.22
C PRO A 147 8.42 -1.95 20.43
N ILE A 148 8.68 -0.64 20.39
CA ILE A 148 9.22 0.10 21.53
C ILE A 148 8.13 0.29 22.58
N ILE A 149 7.00 0.93 22.24
CA ILE A 149 5.90 1.22 23.19
C ILE A 149 5.26 -0.05 23.74
N CYS A 150 5.01 -1.06 22.89
CA CYS A 150 4.33 -2.30 23.29
C CYS A 150 5.28 -3.42 23.74
N ARG A 151 6.59 -3.14 23.85
CA ARG A 151 7.63 -4.15 24.15
C ARG A 151 7.53 -5.37 23.26
N GLY A 152 7.35 -5.11 21.96
CA GLY A 152 7.41 -6.13 20.94
C GLY A 152 8.84 -6.52 20.59
N THR A 153 8.98 -7.63 19.88
CA THR A 153 10.27 -8.07 19.37
C THR A 153 10.48 -7.48 17.97
N CYS A 154 11.55 -6.70 17.80
CA CYS A 154 12.31 -6.67 16.56
C CYS A 154 13.45 -7.70 16.65
#